data_AF-A0A0F9A5J4-F1
#
_entry.id   AF-A0A0F9A5J4-F1
#
_cell.length_a   1.000
_cell.length_b   1.000
_cell.length_c   1.000
_cell.angle_alpha   90.00
_cell.angle_beta   90.00
_cell.angle_gamma   90.00
#
_symmetry.space_group_name_H-M   'P 1'
#
loop_
_entity.id
_entity.type
_entity.pdbx_description
1 polymer ?
#
loop_
_entity_poly.entity_id
_entity_poly.type
_entity_poly.pdbx_seq_one_letter_code
_entity_poly.pdbx_strand_id
1 'polypeptide(L)'
;REAAELDRIKAAALKERDEIRKANNAATEQAHIAETEVARLDEQHKTFERSSMARQNVRGQKMLAAEASASAERLTKALEGLTRIRVDLLKELPIPDMELRDGKIFVKDIAFDDLNETQRLMISLELAVMAASELGLVVVDGIERLDSTNRAHLLEAISGIETDLAFILTEVSDDEELTVEHVEVKRD
;
A
#
# COMPACT_ATOMS: atom_id res chain seq x y z
N ARG A 1 -48.78 94.27 -25.37
CA ARG A 1 -47.84 93.66 -26.35
C ARG A 1 -46.84 92.76 -25.62
N GLU A 2 -46.29 93.17 -24.48
CA GLU A 2 -45.39 92.34 -23.64
C GLU A 2 -45.98 90.99 -23.19
N ALA A 3 -47.25 90.92 -22.77
CA ALA A 3 -47.85 89.68 -22.29
C ALA A 3 -47.84 88.54 -23.34
N ALA A 4 -48.07 88.87 -24.62
CA ALA A 4 -48.09 87.89 -25.71
C ALA A 4 -46.68 87.42 -26.12
N GLU A 5 -45.67 88.25 -25.91
CA GLU A 5 -44.27 87.91 -26.16
C GLU A 5 -43.70 87.03 -25.04
N LEU A 6 -44.07 87.33 -23.80
CA LEU A 6 -43.75 86.51 -22.63
C LEU A 6 -44.33 85.09 -22.75
N ASP A 7 -45.56 84.95 -23.25
CA ASP A 7 -46.20 83.65 -23.45
C ASP A 7 -45.56 82.83 -24.58
N ARG A 8 -45.07 83.49 -25.65
CA ARG A 8 -44.32 82.81 -26.72
C ARG A 8 -42.97 82.29 -26.25
N ILE A 9 -42.25 83.09 -25.46
CA ILE A 9 -40.97 82.69 -24.86
C ILE A 9 -41.18 81.52 -23.90
N LYS A 10 -42.21 81.57 -23.05
CA LYS A 10 -42.57 80.45 -22.16
C LYS A 10 -42.93 79.18 -22.93
N ALA A 11 -43.69 79.29 -24.02
CA ALA A 11 -44.06 78.14 -24.84
C ALA A 11 -42.85 77.50 -25.56
N ALA A 12 -41.93 78.32 -26.07
CA ALA A 12 -40.67 77.84 -26.66
C ALA A 12 -39.79 77.13 -25.63
N ALA A 13 -39.62 77.74 -24.44
CA ALA A 13 -38.88 77.15 -23.34
C ALA A 13 -39.50 75.83 -22.83
N LEU A 14 -40.84 75.72 -22.80
CA LEU A 14 -41.52 74.48 -22.44
C LEU A 14 -41.23 73.37 -23.47
N LYS A 15 -41.29 73.70 -24.76
CA LYS A 15 -41.04 72.76 -25.85
C LYS A 15 -39.59 72.26 -25.84
N GLU A 16 -38.63 73.16 -25.67
CA GLU A 16 -37.21 72.82 -25.57
C GLU A 16 -36.92 71.96 -24.33
N ARG A 17 -37.54 72.28 -23.18
CA ARG A 17 -37.44 71.45 -21.97
C ARG A 17 -38.02 70.05 -22.19
N ASP A 18 -39.13 69.91 -22.91
CA ASP A 18 -39.75 68.62 -23.18
C ASP A 18 -38.93 67.78 -24.19
N GLU A 19 -38.27 68.42 -25.16
CA GLU A 19 -37.32 67.78 -26.07
C GLU A 19 -36.06 67.30 -25.33
N ILE A 20 -35.48 68.13 -24.46
CA ILE A 20 -34.37 67.76 -23.57
C ILE A 20 -34.77 66.58 -22.67
N ARG A 21 -35.98 66.60 -22.10
CA ARG A 21 -36.48 65.52 -21.26
C ARG A 21 -36.61 64.21 -22.03
N LYS A 22 -37.11 64.24 -23.27
CA LYS A 22 -37.21 63.06 -24.14
C LYS A 22 -35.82 62.51 -24.49
N ALA A 23 -34.87 63.38 -24.83
CA ALA A 23 -33.50 62.99 -25.14
C ALA A 23 -32.80 62.37 -23.93
N ASN A 24 -32.93 62.96 -22.73
CA ASN A 24 -32.38 62.40 -21.50
C ASN A 24 -33.00 61.04 -21.17
N ASN A 25 -34.32 60.90 -21.27
CA ASN A 25 -34.97 59.62 -21.02
C ASN A 25 -34.49 58.52 -21.99
N ALA A 26 -34.34 58.85 -23.28
CA ALA A 26 -33.83 57.91 -24.27
C ALA A 26 -32.36 57.54 -24.01
N ALA A 27 -31.53 58.50 -23.60
CA ALA A 27 -30.14 58.25 -23.23
C ALA A 27 -30.03 57.36 -21.98
N THR A 28 -30.87 57.59 -20.96
CA THR A 28 -30.92 56.77 -19.74
C THR A 28 -31.36 55.34 -20.05
N GLU A 29 -32.36 55.15 -20.92
CA GLU A 29 -32.82 53.82 -21.33
C GLU A 29 -31.73 53.06 -22.09
N GLN A 30 -31.03 53.73 -23.01
CA GLN A 30 -29.89 53.13 -23.72
C GLN A 30 -28.74 52.76 -22.79
N ALA A 31 -28.43 53.60 -21.80
CA ALA A 31 -27.42 53.30 -20.79
C ALA A 31 -27.81 52.06 -19.97
N HIS A 32 -29.08 51.96 -19.54
CA HIS A 32 -29.57 50.80 -18.81
C HIS A 32 -29.50 49.51 -19.65
N ILE A 33 -29.88 49.55 -20.93
CA ILE A 33 -29.74 48.41 -21.84
C ILE A 33 -28.27 47.99 -21.97
N ALA A 34 -27.36 48.95 -22.17
CA ALA A 34 -25.94 48.65 -22.27
C ALA A 34 -25.38 48.03 -20.98
N GLU A 35 -25.77 48.54 -19.81
CA GLU A 35 -25.38 47.99 -18.51
C GLU A 35 -25.88 46.55 -18.33
N THR A 36 -27.12 46.26 -18.71
CA THR A 36 -27.67 44.90 -18.61
C THR A 36 -26.94 43.91 -19.54
N GLU A 37 -26.52 44.36 -20.72
CA GLU A 37 -25.82 43.52 -21.68
C GLU A 37 -24.36 43.25 -21.25
N VAL A 38 -23.68 44.25 -20.67
CA VAL A 38 -22.36 44.07 -20.06
C VAL A 38 -22.43 43.05 -18.91
N ALA A 39 -23.43 43.18 -18.03
CA ALA A 39 -23.63 42.22 -16.93
C ALA A 39 -23.87 40.79 -17.44
N ARG A 40 -24.66 40.64 -18.52
CA ARG A 40 -24.92 39.35 -19.18
C ARG A 40 -23.64 38.74 -19.76
N LEU A 41 -22.83 39.54 -20.45
CA LEU A 41 -21.57 39.09 -21.05
C LEU A 41 -20.54 38.70 -19.99
N ASP A 42 -20.47 39.44 -18.88
CA ASP A 42 -19.58 39.11 -17.76
C ASP A 42 -19.95 37.77 -17.10
N GLU A 43 -21.25 37.49 -16.95
CA GLU A 43 -21.71 36.19 -16.43
C GLU A 43 -21.36 35.04 -17.40
N GLN A 44 -21.53 35.26 -18.71
CA GLN A 44 -21.12 34.30 -19.73
C GLN A 44 -19.60 34.06 -19.73
N HIS A 45 -18.80 35.11 -19.53
CA HIS A 45 -17.35 34.98 -19.43
C HIS A 45 -16.95 34.16 -18.20
N LYS A 46 -17.52 34.46 -17.03
CA LYS A 46 -17.26 33.72 -15.78
C LYS A 46 -17.64 32.24 -15.90
N THR A 47 -18.77 31.93 -16.53
CA THR A 47 -19.18 30.53 -16.76
C THR A 47 -18.26 29.82 -17.74
N PHE A 48 -17.82 30.50 -18.80
CA PHE A 48 -16.86 29.96 -19.75
C PHE A 48 -15.51 29.65 -19.07
N GLU A 49 -14.95 30.57 -18.30
CA GLU A 49 -13.70 30.38 -17.56
C GLU A 49 -13.79 29.20 -16.59
N ARG A 50 -14.85 29.13 -15.79
CA ARG A 50 -15.09 28.00 -14.89
C ARG A 50 -15.13 26.67 -15.65
N SER A 51 -15.80 26.63 -16.78
CA SER A 51 -15.88 25.42 -17.62
C SER A 51 -14.50 25.03 -18.18
N SER A 52 -13.69 26.01 -18.56
CA SER A 52 -12.34 25.81 -19.09
C SER A 52 -11.41 25.25 -18.01
N MET A 53 -11.41 25.86 -16.83
CA MET A 53 -10.66 25.38 -15.67
C MET A 53 -11.10 23.96 -15.27
N ALA A 54 -12.41 23.68 -15.24
CA ALA A 54 -12.92 22.35 -14.95
C ALA A 54 -12.39 21.30 -15.95
N ARG A 55 -12.37 21.62 -17.26
CA ARG A 55 -11.81 20.73 -18.29
C ARG A 55 -10.32 20.49 -18.08
N GLN A 56 -9.55 21.52 -17.75
CA GLN A 56 -8.11 21.39 -17.48
C GLN A 56 -7.86 20.52 -16.24
N ASN A 57 -8.62 20.72 -15.16
CA ASN A 57 -8.53 19.92 -13.94
C ASN A 57 -8.86 18.45 -14.21
N VAL A 58 -9.94 18.17 -14.95
CA VAL A 58 -10.31 16.79 -15.33
C VAL A 58 -9.20 16.14 -16.15
N ARG A 59 -8.56 16.88 -17.07
CA ARG A 59 -7.44 16.36 -17.85
C ARG A 59 -6.23 16.02 -16.95
N GLY A 60 -5.89 16.91 -16.02
CA GLY A 60 -4.81 16.68 -15.05
C GLY A 60 -5.09 15.46 -14.17
N GLN A 61 -6.30 15.35 -13.62
CA GLN A 61 -6.73 14.21 -12.81
C GLN A 61 -6.70 12.90 -13.58
N LYS A 62 -7.09 12.89 -14.86
CA LYS A 62 -6.99 11.69 -15.72
C LYS A 62 -5.55 11.24 -15.92
N MET A 63 -4.61 12.17 -16.08
CA MET A 63 -3.18 11.82 -16.18
C MET A 63 -2.67 11.20 -14.89
N LEU A 64 -2.97 11.82 -13.74
CA LEU A 64 -2.58 11.29 -12.43
C LEU A 64 -3.18 9.90 -12.17
N ALA A 65 -4.45 9.71 -12.53
CA ALA A 65 -5.11 8.41 -12.42
C ALA A 65 -4.45 7.34 -13.29
N ALA A 66 -4.04 7.68 -14.52
CA ALA A 66 -3.34 6.76 -15.41
C ALA A 66 -1.95 6.37 -14.86
N GLU A 67 -1.20 7.34 -14.33
CA GLU A 67 0.11 7.09 -13.71
C GLU A 67 -0.01 6.23 -12.45
N ALA A 68 -0.99 6.52 -11.60
CA ALA A 68 -1.29 5.71 -10.42
C ALA A 68 -1.69 4.28 -10.79
N SER A 69 -2.51 4.10 -11.84
CA SER A 69 -2.91 2.78 -12.34
C SER A 69 -1.73 1.98 -12.86
N ALA A 70 -0.87 2.59 -13.68
CA ALA A 70 0.34 1.95 -14.21
C ALA A 70 1.30 1.55 -13.07
N SER A 71 1.43 2.40 -12.06
CA SER A 71 2.24 2.11 -10.86
C SER A 71 1.66 0.95 -10.07
N ALA A 72 0.35 0.92 -9.86
CA ALA A 72 -0.34 -0.17 -9.17
C ALA A 72 -0.13 -1.50 -9.90
N GLU A 73 -0.36 -1.55 -11.22
CA GLU A 73 -0.14 -2.76 -12.02
C GLU A 73 1.30 -3.29 -11.91
N ARG A 74 2.29 -2.39 -11.97
CA ARG A 74 3.70 -2.76 -11.82
C ARG A 74 3.98 -3.36 -10.44
N LEU A 75 3.46 -2.74 -9.38
CA LEU A 75 3.64 -3.21 -8.01
C LEU A 75 2.93 -4.53 -7.76
N THR A 76 1.72 -4.72 -8.30
CA THR A 76 0.99 -5.98 -8.26
C THR A 76 1.79 -7.10 -8.92
N LYS A 77 2.34 -6.88 -10.11
CA LYS A 77 3.21 -7.87 -10.79
C LYS A 77 4.45 -8.22 -9.97
N ALA A 78 5.05 -7.22 -9.30
CA ALA A 78 6.21 -7.47 -8.43
C ALA A 78 5.82 -8.32 -7.21
N LEU A 79 4.67 -8.07 -6.59
CA LEU A 79 4.15 -8.86 -5.47
C LEU A 79 3.80 -10.30 -5.88
N GLU A 80 3.21 -10.49 -7.06
CA GLU A 80 2.94 -11.81 -7.63
C GLU A 80 4.25 -12.58 -7.89
N GLY A 81 5.28 -11.90 -8.42
CA GLY A 81 6.61 -12.46 -8.61
C GLY A 81 7.26 -12.91 -7.29
N LEU A 82 7.22 -12.07 -6.27
CA LEU A 82 7.73 -12.40 -4.93
C LEU A 82 6.97 -13.59 -4.31
N THR A 83 5.65 -13.60 -4.43
CA THR A 83 4.82 -14.72 -3.96
C THR A 83 5.21 -16.03 -4.63
N ARG A 84 5.47 -16.00 -5.96
CA ARG A 84 5.92 -17.18 -6.70
C ARG A 84 7.28 -17.68 -6.23
N ILE A 85 8.28 -16.79 -6.14
CA ILE A 85 9.63 -17.14 -5.65
C ILE A 85 9.54 -17.75 -4.26
N ARG A 86 8.70 -17.19 -3.38
CA ARG A 86 8.48 -17.73 -2.04
C ARG A 86 7.92 -19.14 -2.06
N VAL A 87 6.92 -19.41 -2.90
CA VAL A 87 6.34 -20.75 -3.06
C VAL A 87 7.36 -21.74 -3.64
N ASP A 88 8.15 -21.30 -4.62
CA ASP A 88 9.14 -22.18 -5.25
C ASP A 88 10.28 -22.52 -4.28
N LEU A 89 10.77 -21.57 -3.48
CA LEU A 89 11.72 -21.83 -2.40
C LEU A 89 11.17 -22.80 -1.35
N LEU A 90 9.88 -22.73 -1.03
CA LEU A 90 9.26 -23.65 -0.08
C LEU A 90 9.16 -25.08 -0.63
N LYS A 91 8.96 -25.26 -1.94
CA LYS A 91 8.93 -26.60 -2.58
C LYS A 91 10.29 -27.28 -2.57
N GLU A 92 11.37 -26.51 -2.55
CA GLU A 92 12.74 -27.04 -2.49
C GLU A 92 13.13 -27.51 -1.09
N LEU A 93 12.33 -27.19 -0.06
CA LEU A 93 12.57 -27.66 1.30
C LEU A 93 12.07 -29.12 1.46
N PRO A 94 12.94 -30.07 1.84
CA PRO A 94 12.61 -31.47 2.09
C PRO A 94 11.90 -31.66 3.45
N ILE A 95 11.00 -30.74 3.83
CA ILE A 95 10.22 -30.83 5.06
C ILE A 95 8.80 -31.27 4.66
N PRO A 96 8.39 -32.52 4.95
CA PRO A 96 7.10 -33.04 4.51
C PRO A 96 5.94 -32.20 5.05
N ASP A 97 4.93 -31.97 4.20
CA ASP A 97 3.66 -31.32 4.56
C ASP A 97 3.80 -29.90 5.13
N MET A 98 4.90 -29.19 4.81
CA MET A 98 5.08 -27.79 5.19
C MET A 98 4.46 -26.86 4.14
N GLU A 99 3.55 -26.01 4.59
CA GLU A 99 2.86 -25.03 3.78
C GLU A 99 3.01 -23.63 4.36
N LEU A 100 2.86 -22.64 3.50
CA LEU A 100 2.80 -21.25 3.92
C LEU A 100 1.47 -20.64 3.48
N ARG A 101 0.67 -20.19 4.45
CA ARG A 101 -0.62 -19.53 4.23
C ARG A 101 -0.62 -18.19 4.93
N ASP A 102 -0.93 -17.11 4.22
CA ASP A 102 -1.04 -15.75 4.77
C ASP A 102 0.18 -15.30 5.61
N GLY A 103 1.38 -15.74 5.21
CA GLY A 103 2.63 -15.42 5.90
C GLY A 103 2.92 -16.26 7.14
N LYS A 104 2.05 -17.21 7.51
CA LYS A 104 2.28 -18.19 8.58
C LYS A 104 2.68 -19.54 8.02
N ILE A 105 3.56 -20.24 8.75
CA ILE A 105 4.00 -21.59 8.43
C ILE A 105 3.04 -22.58 9.07
N PHE A 106 2.60 -23.55 8.29
CA PHE A 106 1.77 -24.67 8.71
C PHE A 106 2.50 -25.98 8.41
N VAL A 107 2.40 -26.95 9.30
CA VAL A 107 2.89 -28.31 9.10
C VAL A 107 1.73 -29.25 9.38
N LYS A 108 1.31 -30.04 8.39
CA LYS A 108 0.14 -30.95 8.50
C LYS A 108 -1.11 -30.23 9.04
N ASP A 109 -1.42 -29.06 8.48
CA ASP A 109 -2.52 -28.18 8.88
C ASP A 109 -2.41 -27.50 10.27
N ILE A 110 -1.35 -27.76 11.03
CA ILE A 110 -1.12 -27.14 12.34
C ILE A 110 -0.17 -25.96 12.16
N ALA A 111 -0.51 -24.80 12.71
CA ALA A 111 0.40 -23.65 12.68
C ALA A 111 1.68 -23.99 13.45
N PHE A 112 2.84 -23.57 12.94
CA PHE A 112 4.14 -23.89 13.55
C PHE A 112 4.20 -23.50 15.04
N ASP A 113 3.60 -22.36 15.40
CA ASP A 113 3.52 -21.86 16.77
C ASP A 113 2.74 -22.80 17.71
N ASP A 114 1.77 -23.53 17.17
CA ASP A 114 0.88 -24.44 17.91
C ASP A 114 1.40 -25.88 18.01
N LEU A 115 2.51 -26.20 17.31
CA LEU A 115 3.16 -27.51 17.40
C LEU A 115 3.72 -27.77 18.80
N ASN A 116 3.85 -29.04 19.19
CA ASN A 116 4.52 -29.37 20.45
C ASN A 116 6.04 -29.10 20.36
N GLU A 117 6.71 -29.01 21.52
CA GLU A 117 8.15 -28.70 21.58
C GLU A 117 9.00 -29.66 20.75
N THR A 118 8.75 -30.97 20.86
CA THR A 118 9.46 -32.00 20.09
C THR A 118 9.33 -31.79 18.58
N GLN A 119 8.11 -31.56 18.09
CA GLN A 119 7.83 -31.34 16.67
C GLN A 119 8.52 -30.06 16.17
N ARG A 120 8.44 -28.97 16.93
CA ARG A 120 9.14 -27.72 16.59
C ARG A 120 10.65 -27.93 16.54
N LEU A 121 11.21 -28.69 17.48
CA LEU A 121 12.64 -28.97 17.54
C LEU A 121 13.09 -29.79 16.33
N MET A 122 12.35 -30.84 15.96
CA MET A 122 12.66 -31.67 14.79
C MET A 122 12.68 -30.84 13.49
N ILE A 123 11.66 -30.00 13.28
CA ILE A 123 11.60 -29.12 12.10
C ILE A 123 12.74 -28.10 12.12
N SER A 124 13.05 -27.54 13.29
CA SER A 124 14.14 -26.57 13.45
C SER A 124 15.50 -27.21 13.16
N LEU A 125 15.68 -28.47 13.54
CA LEU A 125 16.88 -29.24 13.26
C LEU A 125 17.04 -29.49 11.76
N GLU A 126 16.00 -29.91 11.05
CA GLU A 126 16.03 -30.09 9.60
C GLU A 126 16.41 -28.79 8.89
N LEU A 127 15.78 -27.66 9.27
CA LEU A 127 16.13 -26.34 8.75
C LEU A 127 17.58 -25.95 9.05
N ALA A 128 18.07 -26.24 10.27
CA ALA A 128 19.44 -25.93 10.67
C ALA A 128 20.45 -26.74 9.87
N VAL A 129 20.20 -28.04 9.64
CA VAL A 129 21.04 -28.91 8.81
C VAL A 129 21.14 -28.38 7.38
N MET A 130 20.02 -27.95 6.80
CA MET A 130 20.02 -27.33 5.47
C MET A 130 20.77 -26.00 5.43
N ALA A 131 20.66 -25.20 6.49
CA ALA A 131 21.29 -23.89 6.57
C ALA A 131 22.78 -23.95 6.95
N ALA A 132 23.27 -25.06 7.51
CA ALA A 132 24.59 -25.18 8.12
C ALA A 132 25.78 -24.99 7.14
N SER A 133 25.52 -24.98 5.83
CA SER A 133 26.42 -24.51 4.77
C SER A 133 27.91 -24.83 5.00
N GLU A 134 28.81 -23.86 4.93
CA GLU A 134 30.27 -24.05 4.98
C GLU A 134 30.85 -24.29 6.38
N LEU A 135 30.20 -23.82 7.46
CA LEU A 135 30.76 -23.90 8.81
C LEU A 135 30.74 -25.35 9.34
N GLY A 136 29.78 -26.15 8.88
CA GLY A 136 29.73 -27.56 9.24
C GLY A 136 29.29 -27.85 10.68
N LEU A 137 28.68 -26.88 11.38
CA LEU A 137 28.35 -26.99 12.80
C LEU A 137 26.90 -26.63 13.08
N VAL A 138 26.21 -27.47 13.84
CA VAL A 138 24.84 -27.25 14.32
C VAL A 138 24.85 -27.32 15.85
N VAL A 139 24.40 -26.26 16.51
CA VAL A 139 24.23 -26.22 17.97
C VAL A 139 22.74 -26.31 18.27
N VAL A 140 22.35 -27.27 19.10
CA VAL A 140 20.96 -27.49 19.49
C VAL A 140 20.82 -27.27 20.99
N ASP A 141 20.03 -26.25 21.34
CA ASP A 141 19.64 -25.90 22.71
C ASP A 141 18.17 -26.30 22.93
N GLY A 142 17.83 -26.74 24.14
CA GLY A 142 16.46 -27.17 24.48
C GLY A 142 16.23 -28.69 24.43
N ILE A 143 17.24 -29.50 24.12
CA ILE A 143 17.13 -30.97 24.13
C ILE A 143 16.90 -31.49 25.55
N GLU A 144 17.39 -30.78 26.56
CA GLU A 144 17.22 -31.12 27.97
C GLU A 144 15.74 -31.13 28.42
N ARG A 145 14.84 -30.55 27.64
CA ARG A 145 13.39 -30.57 27.90
C ARG A 145 12.69 -31.83 27.40
N LEU A 146 13.36 -32.61 26.55
CA LEU A 146 12.82 -33.86 26.04
C LEU A 146 12.95 -34.97 27.08
N ASP A 147 11.91 -35.79 27.19
CA ASP A 147 12.01 -37.05 27.91
C ASP A 147 13.03 -38.00 27.24
N SER A 148 13.44 -39.04 27.96
CA SER A 148 14.45 -40.00 27.49
C SER A 148 14.06 -40.71 26.19
N THR A 149 12.77 -40.91 25.94
CA THR A 149 12.30 -41.59 24.72
C THR A 149 12.40 -40.65 23.52
N ASN A 150 11.90 -39.42 23.65
CA ASN A 150 11.97 -38.40 22.61
C ASN A 150 13.41 -37.98 22.32
N ARG A 151 14.29 -37.95 23.33
CA ARG A 151 15.72 -37.71 23.15
C ARG A 151 16.39 -38.81 22.35
N ALA A 152 16.12 -40.08 22.67
CA ALA A 152 16.66 -41.20 21.90
C ALA A 152 16.23 -41.15 20.42
N HIS A 153 14.95 -40.84 20.16
CA HIS A 153 14.47 -40.65 18.79
C HIS A 153 15.16 -39.49 18.05
N LEU A 154 15.44 -38.37 18.74
CA LEU A 154 16.18 -37.25 18.16
C LEU A 154 17.61 -37.65 17.80
N LEU A 155 18.31 -38.34 18.70
CA LEU A 155 19.68 -38.81 18.47
C LEU A 155 19.75 -39.82 17.32
N GLU A 156 18.79 -40.73 17.24
CA GLU A 156 18.65 -41.67 16.12
C GLU A 156 18.39 -40.93 14.81
N ALA A 157 17.51 -39.92 14.82
CA ALA A 157 17.24 -39.09 13.66
C ALA A 157 18.49 -38.33 13.20
N ILE A 158 19.21 -37.65 14.10
CA ILE A 158 20.49 -36.97 13.79
C ILE A 158 21.50 -37.94 13.21
N SER A 159 21.64 -39.13 13.82
CA SER A 159 22.58 -40.15 13.37
C SER A 159 22.23 -40.73 11.99
N GLY A 160 20.93 -40.73 11.63
CA GLY A 160 20.44 -41.16 10.32
C GLY A 160 20.58 -40.12 9.21
N ILE A 161 20.97 -38.88 9.52
CA ILE A 161 21.22 -37.86 8.50
C ILE A 161 22.60 -38.13 7.89
N GLU A 162 22.64 -38.43 6.59
CA GLU A 162 23.90 -38.49 5.83
C GLU A 162 24.50 -37.08 5.70
N THR A 163 25.32 -36.69 6.67
CA THR A 163 25.90 -35.35 6.71
C THR A 163 27.30 -35.32 7.32
N ASP A 164 28.12 -34.36 6.88
CA ASP A 164 29.46 -34.04 7.42
C ASP A 164 29.40 -33.00 8.55
N LEU A 165 28.20 -32.69 9.04
CA LEU A 165 28.00 -31.70 10.10
C LEU A 165 28.37 -32.26 11.48
N ALA A 166 29.03 -31.43 12.29
CA ALA A 166 29.18 -31.63 13.71
C ALA A 166 27.96 -31.09 14.45
N PHE A 167 27.45 -31.86 15.42
CA PHE A 167 26.34 -31.43 16.27
C PHE A 167 26.82 -31.23 17.70
N ILE A 168 26.43 -30.11 18.32
CA ILE A 168 26.62 -29.85 19.74
C ILE A 168 25.24 -29.80 20.39
N LEU A 169 25.01 -30.68 21.35
CA LEU A 169 23.73 -30.85 22.03
C LEU A 169 23.91 -30.50 23.51
N THR A 170 22.92 -29.82 24.09
CA THR A 170 22.87 -29.57 25.53
C THR A 170 22.06 -30.66 26.23
N GLU A 171 22.59 -31.19 27.33
CA GLU A 171 21.88 -32.14 28.20
C GLU A 171 21.97 -31.67 29.65
N VAL A 172 20.93 -31.97 30.43
CA VAL A 172 20.93 -31.81 31.88
C VAL A 172 21.08 -33.20 32.50
N SER A 173 22.10 -33.34 33.33
CA SER A 173 22.37 -34.51 34.15
C SER A 173 22.23 -34.15 35.63
N ASP A 174 21.93 -35.16 36.46
CA ASP A 174 21.96 -35.04 37.92
C ASP A 174 23.40 -35.18 38.50
N ASP A 175 24.41 -35.41 37.65
CA ASP A 175 25.81 -35.47 38.06
C ASP A 175 26.36 -34.09 38.50
N GLU A 176 27.26 -34.10 39.48
CA GLU A 176 27.86 -32.86 40.03
C GLU A 176 28.87 -32.21 39.07
N GLU A 177 29.38 -32.95 38.08
CA GLU A 177 30.41 -32.48 37.15
C GLU A 177 29.87 -32.33 35.72
N LEU A 178 30.31 -31.27 35.04
CA LEU A 178 30.04 -31.07 33.62
C LEU A 178 30.86 -32.07 32.80
N THR A 179 30.17 -32.97 32.09
CA THR A 179 30.79 -33.94 31.18
C THR A 179 30.65 -33.49 29.73
N VAL A 180 31.66 -33.82 28.91
CA VAL A 180 31.62 -33.67 27.45
C VAL A 180 31.82 -35.05 26.86
N GLU A 181 30.78 -35.59 26.25
CA GLU A 181 30.84 -36.88 25.57
C GLU A 181 31.03 -36.69 24.07
N HIS A 182 31.97 -37.43 23.49
CA HIS A 182 32.17 -37.45 22.05
C HIS A 182 31.56 -38.73 21.49
N VAL A 183 30.48 -38.59 20.73
CA VAL A 183 29.79 -39.71 20.10
C VAL A 183 30.20 -39.78 18.63
N GLU A 184 30.97 -40.80 18.27
CA GLU A 184 31.23 -41.10 16.85
C GLU A 184 30.07 -41.90 16.27
N VAL A 185 29.31 -41.28 15.37
CA VAL A 185 28.31 -41.97 14.57
C VAL A 185 29.04 -42.74 13.47
N LYS A 186 29.03 -44.08 13.53
CA LYS A 186 29.64 -44.93 12.50
C LYS A 186 28.85 -44.80 11.19
N ARG A 187 29.58 -44.50 10.11
CA ARG A 187 29.06 -44.55 8.73
C ARG A 187 29.23 -45.98 8.22
N ASP A 188 28.13 -46.62 7.82
CA ASP A 188 28.14 -47.90 7.08
C ASP A 188 28.41 -47.66 5.58
#